data_AF-A0A537I4H3-F1
#
_entry.id   AF-A0A537I4H3-F1
#
_cell.length_a   1.000
_cell.length_b   1.000
_cell.length_c   1.000
_cell.angle_alpha   90.00
_cell.angle_beta   90.00
_cell.angle_gamma   90.00
#
_symmetry.space_group_name_H-M   'P 1'
#
loop_
_entity.id
_entity.type
_entity.pdbx_description
1 polymer ?
#
loop_
_entity_poly.entity_id
_entity_poly.type
_entity_poly.pdbx_seq_one_letter_code
_entity_poly.pdbx_strand_id
1 'polypeptide(L)'
;MTDYIKKYIKTIRLNSFHPLCETDIGQNAVNKFGYPPFIDASCRREPDFENPFPSITALCRQEKFAPQLYPNDIVVYMTVKGKWLTHFDHYRIIAILEVIERKDTHLQAKSWYTNKGLTIPSKCMIHDNPPHSFNETGGRYEKQKDISNFLTYPPDKQKIIGDRIVSHWDNEYLAKSKKWSCFVISKPIFMNLTDPPILTDQDILNIFKKKINTRTPKKLTVHEFTQIAKFADVNFIRPN
;
A
#
# COMPACT_ATOMS: atom_id res chain seq x y z
N MET A 1 21.28 -3.70 10.99
CA MET A 1 20.08 -3.82 11.83
C MET A 1 19.81 -2.47 12.50
N THR A 2 18.62 -1.91 12.32
CA THR A 2 18.21 -0.61 12.83
C THR A 2 17.43 -0.81 14.14
N ASP A 3 17.88 -0.17 15.22
CA ASP A 3 17.15 -0.20 16.49
C ASP A 3 15.91 0.70 16.40
N TYR A 4 14.75 0.15 16.75
CA TYR A 4 13.52 0.90 16.90
C TYR A 4 13.03 0.78 18.35
N ILE A 5 13.30 1.83 19.13
CA ILE A 5 12.96 1.92 20.55
C ILE A 5 11.61 2.63 20.69
N LYS A 6 10.61 1.93 21.24
CA LYS A 6 9.29 2.53 21.49
C LYS A 6 8.67 2.02 22.78
N LYS A 7 8.45 2.93 23.74
CA LYS A 7 7.81 2.63 25.03
C LYS A 7 6.33 2.27 24.88
N TYR A 8 5.61 3.09 24.12
CA TYR A 8 4.16 2.96 23.93
C TYR A 8 3.83 2.63 22.47
N ILE A 9 3.21 1.47 22.27
CA ILE A 9 2.56 1.08 21.04
C ILE A 9 1.10 0.79 21.38
N LYS A 10 0.18 1.42 20.67
CA LYS A 10 -1.25 1.22 20.90
C LYS A 10 -1.72 -0.10 20.29
N THR A 11 -1.57 -0.26 18.98
CA THR A 11 -1.81 -1.51 18.28
C THR A 11 -0.78 -1.75 17.19
N ILE A 12 -0.68 -3.01 16.74
CA ILE A 12 0.12 -3.40 15.60
C ILE A 12 -0.81 -4.09 14.61
N ARG A 13 -0.80 -3.66 13.35
CA ARG A 13 -1.66 -4.19 12.28
C ARG A 13 -0.83 -4.71 11.13
N LEU A 14 -1.23 -5.84 10.57
CA LEU A 14 -0.71 -6.38 9.32
C LEU A 14 -1.73 -6.15 8.21
N ASN A 15 -1.29 -5.52 7.13
CA ASN A 15 -2.10 -5.34 5.93
C ASN A 15 -1.35 -5.89 4.71
N SER A 16 -2.13 -6.36 3.73
CA SER A 16 -1.58 -6.77 2.45
C SER A 16 -2.19 -6.01 1.28
N PHE A 17 -1.41 -5.85 0.23
CA PHE A 17 -1.82 -5.24 -1.02
C PHE A 17 -1.24 -6.00 -2.20
N HIS A 18 -1.65 -5.64 -3.41
CA HIS A 18 -1.09 -6.20 -4.62
C HIS A 18 -0.11 -5.20 -5.24
N PRO A 19 1.13 -5.62 -5.50
CA PRO A 19 2.15 -4.71 -6.01
C PRO A 19 1.91 -4.38 -7.48
N LEU A 20 2.46 -3.25 -7.93
CA LEU A 20 2.40 -2.80 -9.32
C LEU A 20 2.98 -3.86 -10.27
N CYS A 21 4.04 -4.57 -9.88
CA CYS A 21 4.63 -5.64 -10.70
C CYS A 21 3.77 -6.91 -10.85
N GLU A 22 2.53 -6.94 -10.35
CA GLU A 22 1.64 -8.12 -10.44
C GLU A 22 1.30 -8.52 -11.88
N THR A 23 1.12 -7.56 -12.77
CA THR A 23 0.61 -7.80 -14.14
C THR A 23 1.60 -7.32 -15.19
N ASP A 24 1.41 -7.77 -16.44
CA ASP A 24 2.21 -7.28 -17.56
C ASP A 24 2.05 -5.77 -17.77
N ILE A 25 0.85 -5.22 -17.57
CA ILE A 25 0.59 -3.77 -17.63
C ILE A 25 1.40 -3.05 -16.56
N GLY A 26 1.39 -3.55 -15.32
CA GLY A 26 2.12 -2.92 -14.23
C GLY A 26 3.64 -3.10 -14.33
N GLN A 27 4.14 -4.22 -14.86
CA GLN A 27 5.56 -4.35 -15.22
C GLN A 27 5.96 -3.38 -16.34
N ASN A 28 5.10 -3.18 -17.33
CA ASN A 28 5.32 -2.14 -18.35
C ASN A 28 5.34 -0.74 -17.72
N ALA A 29 4.49 -0.47 -16.72
CA ALA A 29 4.50 0.78 -15.98
C ALA A 29 5.83 0.98 -15.22
N VAL A 30 6.31 -0.04 -14.51
CA VAL A 30 7.62 -0.06 -13.83
C VAL A 30 8.73 0.31 -14.80
N ASN A 31 8.79 -0.36 -15.94
CA ASN A 31 9.85 -0.15 -16.94
C ASN A 31 9.75 1.23 -17.61
N LYS A 32 8.53 1.68 -17.94
CA LYS A 32 8.31 2.92 -18.70
C LYS A 32 8.49 4.18 -17.86
N PHE A 33 8.03 4.15 -16.60
CA PHE A 33 8.01 5.33 -15.73
C PHE A 33 9.09 5.29 -14.64
N GLY A 34 9.86 4.20 -14.54
CA GLY A 34 10.88 4.04 -13.51
C GLY A 34 10.31 3.86 -12.10
N TYR A 35 9.07 3.37 -11.99
CA TYR A 35 8.47 3.13 -10.69
C TYR A 35 9.10 1.94 -9.96
N PRO A 36 9.20 1.97 -8.62
CA PRO A 36 9.55 0.77 -7.88
C PRO A 36 8.49 -0.34 -8.08
N PRO A 37 8.90 -1.61 -8.23
CA PRO A 37 7.97 -2.71 -8.51
C PRO A 37 6.95 -2.96 -7.39
N PHE A 38 7.30 -2.64 -6.14
CA PHE A 38 6.49 -2.96 -4.96
C PHE A 38 5.73 -1.76 -4.38
N ILE A 39 5.18 -0.91 -5.24
CA ILE A 39 4.16 0.08 -4.87
C ILE A 39 2.75 -0.43 -5.18
N ASP A 40 1.71 0.22 -4.65
CA ASP A 40 0.33 -0.21 -4.91
C ASP A 40 -0.05 -0.06 -6.40
N ALA A 41 -0.82 -1.02 -6.90
CA ALA A 41 -1.17 -1.12 -8.31
C ALA A 41 -2.37 -0.27 -8.73
N SER A 42 -3.03 0.45 -7.81
CA SER A 42 -4.25 1.21 -8.11
C SER A 42 -3.95 2.61 -8.68
N CYS A 43 -4.96 3.25 -9.27
CA CYS A 43 -4.86 4.65 -9.73
C CYS A 43 -4.78 5.67 -8.58
N ARG A 44 -5.12 5.24 -7.34
CA ARG A 44 -5.06 6.02 -6.10
C ARG A 44 -4.26 5.23 -5.06
N ARG A 45 -2.94 5.20 -5.25
CA ARG A 45 -2.01 4.26 -4.59
C ARG A 45 -2.18 4.19 -3.07
N GLU A 46 -2.40 2.98 -2.55
CA GLU A 46 -2.66 2.73 -1.14
C GLU A 46 -1.91 1.52 -0.55
N PRO A 47 -0.92 1.73 0.35
CA PRO A 47 -0.39 3.02 0.82
C PRO A 47 0.26 3.81 -0.28
N ASP A 48 0.32 5.12 -0.05
CA ASP A 48 1.23 5.94 -0.81
C ASP A 48 2.61 5.81 -0.16
N PHE A 49 3.51 5.02 -0.78
CA PHE A 49 4.90 4.88 -0.34
C PHE A 49 5.86 5.88 -1.01
N GLU A 50 5.34 6.75 -1.88
CA GLU A 50 6.15 7.68 -2.68
C GLU A 50 6.40 8.99 -1.94
N ASN A 51 5.67 9.24 -0.85
CA ASN A 51 5.90 10.35 0.05
C ASN A 51 6.83 9.95 1.22
N PRO A 52 7.75 10.84 1.68
CA PRO A 52 8.52 10.62 2.91
C PRO A 52 7.66 10.34 4.15
N PHE A 53 6.40 10.79 4.13
CA PHE A 53 5.38 10.46 5.12
C PHE A 53 4.25 9.67 4.46
N PRO A 54 4.39 8.34 4.35
CA PRO A 54 3.39 7.51 3.72
C PRO A 54 2.01 7.71 4.34
N SER A 55 0.98 7.67 3.51
CA SER A 55 -0.40 7.84 3.98
C SER A 55 -1.18 6.54 3.93
N ILE A 56 -2.24 6.46 4.74
CA ILE A 56 -3.23 5.37 4.77
C ILE A 56 -4.62 5.99 4.85
N THR A 57 -5.55 5.57 4.02
CA THR A 57 -6.92 6.10 3.93
C THR A 57 -7.93 4.96 4.01
N ALA A 58 -9.20 5.31 4.11
CA ALA A 58 -10.28 4.33 4.12
C ALA A 58 -10.78 3.95 2.72
N LEU A 59 -10.09 4.37 1.65
CA LEU A 59 -10.52 4.17 0.27
C LEU A 59 -10.55 2.69 -0.15
N CYS A 60 -9.59 1.89 0.30
CA CYS A 60 -9.55 0.46 0.00
C CYS A 60 -10.39 -0.39 0.97
N ARG A 61 -10.20 -0.18 2.28
CA ARG A 61 -10.74 -1.07 3.34
C ARG A 61 -11.84 -0.45 4.20
N GLN A 62 -12.30 0.77 3.87
CA GLN A 62 -13.44 1.42 4.50
C GLN A 62 -13.32 1.45 6.03
N GLU A 63 -14.39 1.15 6.77
CA GLU A 63 -14.42 1.14 8.24
C GLU A 63 -13.45 0.17 8.91
N LYS A 64 -12.90 -0.79 8.15
CA LYS A 64 -12.16 -1.94 8.70
C LYS A 64 -10.70 -1.62 9.00
N PHE A 65 -10.17 -0.49 8.53
CA PHE A 65 -8.74 -0.21 8.66
C PHE A 65 -8.36 1.20 9.07
N ALA A 66 -8.19 2.15 8.13
CA ALA A 66 -7.72 3.49 8.46
C ALA A 66 -8.54 4.19 9.56
N PRO A 67 -9.87 4.03 9.64
CA PRO A 67 -10.66 4.58 10.75
C PRO A 67 -10.31 4.01 12.13
N GLN A 68 -9.61 2.88 12.19
CA GLN A 68 -9.17 2.21 13.42
C GLN A 68 -7.74 2.58 13.81
N LEU A 69 -7.03 3.35 12.99
CA LEU A 69 -5.65 3.76 13.22
C LEU A 69 -5.59 5.11 13.94
N TYR A 70 -4.63 5.22 14.85
CA TYR A 70 -4.35 6.39 15.69
C TYR A 70 -2.85 6.55 15.90
N PRO A 71 -2.38 7.73 16.33
CA PRO A 71 -0.98 7.95 16.66
C PRO A 71 -0.41 6.86 17.60
N ASN A 72 0.82 6.42 17.31
CA ASN A 72 1.53 5.30 17.95
C ASN A 72 1.01 3.89 17.62
N ASP A 73 0.10 3.75 16.65
CA ASP A 73 -0.11 2.45 16.00
C ASP A 73 1.05 2.13 15.05
N ILE A 74 1.35 0.84 14.91
CA ILE A 74 2.29 0.31 13.92
C ILE A 74 1.53 -0.42 12.83
N VAL A 75 1.91 -0.20 11.58
CA VAL A 75 1.34 -0.89 10.44
C VAL A 75 2.44 -1.57 9.64
N VAL A 76 2.34 -2.88 9.49
CA VAL A 76 3.18 -3.68 8.60
C VAL A 76 2.45 -3.87 7.27
N TYR A 77 3.12 -3.54 6.18
CA TYR A 77 2.67 -3.81 4.82
C TYR A 77 3.46 -4.95 4.20
N MET A 78 2.74 -5.89 3.62
CA MET A 78 3.28 -6.97 2.82
C MET A 78 2.51 -7.13 1.50
N THR A 79 3.08 -7.80 0.52
CA THR A 79 2.29 -8.23 -0.64
C THR A 79 1.30 -9.32 -0.25
N VAL A 80 0.31 -9.59 -1.11
CA VAL A 80 -0.36 -10.90 -1.10
C VAL A 80 0.62 -12.01 -1.53
N LYS A 81 0.20 -13.27 -1.45
CA LYS A 81 1.04 -14.38 -1.93
C LYS A 81 1.07 -14.37 -3.45
N GLY A 82 2.25 -14.52 -4.04
CA GLY A 82 2.43 -14.62 -5.49
C GLY A 82 3.90 -14.79 -5.86
N LYS A 83 4.18 -14.87 -7.17
CA LYS A 83 5.54 -15.15 -7.66
C LYS A 83 6.46 -13.93 -7.73
N TRP A 84 5.95 -12.71 -7.58
CA TRP A 84 6.68 -11.43 -7.53
C TRP A 84 8.14 -11.44 -8.04
N LEU A 85 8.31 -11.45 -9.37
CA LEU A 85 9.62 -11.42 -10.06
C LEU A 85 10.56 -12.60 -9.73
N THR A 86 10.00 -13.70 -9.23
CA THR A 86 10.68 -14.99 -8.98
C THR A 86 9.85 -16.14 -9.57
N HIS A 87 10.31 -17.38 -9.38
CA HIS A 87 9.64 -18.58 -9.92
C HIS A 87 8.73 -19.30 -8.92
N PHE A 88 8.70 -18.88 -7.65
CA PHE A 88 7.94 -19.55 -6.59
C PHE A 88 7.07 -18.56 -5.82
N ASP A 89 5.95 -19.05 -5.27
CA ASP A 89 5.02 -18.19 -4.54
C ASP A 89 5.57 -17.81 -3.15
N HIS A 90 5.50 -16.52 -2.84
CA HIS A 90 5.98 -15.95 -1.58
C HIS A 90 5.25 -14.65 -1.24
N TYR A 91 5.59 -14.10 -0.08
CA TYR A 91 5.21 -12.76 0.35
C TYR A 91 6.45 -11.88 0.41
N ARG A 92 6.25 -10.56 0.31
CA ARG A 92 7.32 -9.56 0.48
C ARG A 92 6.94 -8.57 1.58
N ILE A 93 7.83 -8.31 2.54
CA ILE A 93 7.62 -7.22 3.53
C ILE A 93 8.05 -5.91 2.89
N ILE A 94 7.10 -5.01 2.70
CA ILE A 94 7.31 -3.77 1.97
C ILE A 94 7.67 -2.62 2.91
N ALA A 95 6.91 -2.49 3.99
CA ALA A 95 7.10 -1.39 4.93
C ALA A 95 6.66 -1.74 6.35
N ILE A 96 7.31 -1.10 7.32
CA ILE A 96 6.85 -1.00 8.71
C ILE A 96 6.69 0.50 8.97
N LEU A 97 5.46 0.93 9.25
CA LEU A 97 5.09 2.33 9.39
C LEU A 97 4.63 2.61 10.81
N GLU A 98 5.05 3.76 11.36
CA GLU A 98 4.50 4.31 12.59
C GLU A 98 3.46 5.38 12.23
N VAL A 99 2.24 5.24 12.72
CA VAL A 99 1.22 6.28 12.60
C VAL A 99 1.61 7.47 13.48
N ILE A 100 1.77 8.64 12.87
CA ILE A 100 2.13 9.88 13.57
C ILE A 100 0.94 10.80 13.73
N GLU A 101 0.01 10.78 12.77
CA GLU A 101 -1.13 11.70 12.78
C GLU A 101 -2.34 11.09 12.07
N ARG A 102 -3.52 11.52 12.49
CA ARG A 102 -4.78 11.23 11.81
C ARG A 102 -5.52 12.54 11.59
N LYS A 103 -5.99 12.72 10.37
CA LYS A 103 -6.89 13.78 9.95
C LYS A 103 -8.28 13.20 9.70
N ASP A 104 -9.29 14.02 9.94
CA ASP A 104 -10.68 13.61 9.74
C ASP A 104 -11.13 13.84 8.30
N THR A 105 -10.42 14.66 7.54
CA THR A 105 -10.72 14.94 6.13
C THR A 105 -9.48 14.95 5.25
N HIS A 106 -9.68 14.68 3.96
CA HIS A 106 -8.65 14.83 2.93
C HIS A 106 -8.15 16.28 2.82
N LEU A 107 -9.01 17.27 3.06
CA LEU A 107 -8.61 18.68 3.03
C LEU A 107 -7.62 19.02 4.16
N GLN A 108 -7.84 18.50 5.37
CA GLN A 108 -6.89 18.65 6.47
C GLN A 108 -5.55 17.96 6.17
N ALA A 109 -5.59 16.80 5.51
CA ALA A 109 -4.38 16.11 5.07
C ALA A 109 -3.62 16.90 4.00
N LYS A 110 -4.32 17.45 2.99
CA LYS A 110 -3.73 18.37 2.00
C LYS A 110 -2.95 19.48 2.70
N SER A 111 -3.60 20.21 3.61
CA SER A 111 -2.97 21.31 4.34
C SER A 111 -1.71 20.85 5.10
N TRP A 112 -1.73 19.65 5.68
CA TRP A 112 -0.57 19.09 6.36
C TRP A 112 0.63 18.88 5.43
N TYR A 113 0.42 18.26 4.26
CA TYR A 113 1.50 18.05 3.28
C TYR A 113 2.00 19.37 2.69
N THR A 114 1.09 20.26 2.29
CA THR A 114 1.44 21.57 1.73
C THR A 114 2.24 22.42 2.72
N ASN A 115 1.86 22.46 4.00
CA ASN A 115 2.58 23.21 5.02
C ASN A 115 4.00 22.68 5.28
N LYS A 116 4.30 21.45 4.84
CA LYS A 116 5.64 20.84 4.90
C LYS A 116 6.40 20.92 3.59
N GLY A 117 5.85 21.58 2.56
CA GLY A 117 6.44 21.63 1.22
C GLY A 117 6.46 20.28 0.52
N LEU A 118 5.57 19.35 0.91
CA LEU A 118 5.51 18.01 0.35
C LEU A 118 4.45 17.93 -0.76
N THR A 119 4.67 17.01 -1.70
CA THR A 119 3.66 16.62 -2.68
C THR A 119 2.45 16.01 -1.97
N ILE A 120 1.27 16.26 -2.52
CA ILE A 120 0.03 15.71 -2.01
C ILE A 120 -0.08 14.26 -2.51
N PRO A 121 -0.31 13.27 -1.64
CA PRO A 121 -0.52 11.88 -2.04
C PRO A 121 -1.62 11.75 -3.10
N SER A 122 -1.43 10.92 -4.13
CA SER A 122 -2.44 10.75 -5.19
C SER A 122 -3.79 10.27 -4.65
N LYS A 123 -3.83 9.52 -3.56
CA LYS A 123 -5.08 9.13 -2.88
C LYS A 123 -5.76 10.21 -2.02
N CYS A 124 -5.18 11.41 -1.97
CA CYS A 124 -5.85 12.54 -1.34
C CYS A 124 -6.97 13.06 -2.26
N MET A 125 -8.22 12.68 -1.97
CA MET A 125 -9.40 12.99 -2.79
C MET A 125 -9.82 14.46 -2.65
N ILE A 126 -9.11 15.35 -3.34
CA ILE A 126 -9.44 16.77 -3.51
C ILE A 126 -9.56 17.09 -5.01
N HIS A 127 -10.21 18.20 -5.35
CA HIS A 127 -10.53 18.58 -6.73
C HIS A 127 -9.31 18.58 -7.68
N ASP A 128 -8.20 19.20 -7.25
CA ASP A 128 -7.01 19.41 -8.12
C ASP A 128 -5.94 18.33 -7.95
N ASN A 129 -6.31 17.12 -7.54
CA ASN A 129 -5.38 16.01 -7.39
C ASN A 129 -5.86 14.85 -8.26
N PRO A 130 -5.35 14.69 -9.50
CA PRO A 130 -5.82 13.67 -10.41
C PRO A 130 -5.35 12.26 -9.99
N PRO A 131 -6.05 11.19 -10.42
CA PRO A 131 -5.55 9.84 -10.31
C PRO A 131 -4.38 9.61 -11.28
N HIS A 132 -3.60 8.56 -11.05
CA HIS A 132 -2.65 8.08 -12.06
C HIS A 132 -3.38 7.58 -13.31
N SER A 133 -2.75 7.75 -14.48
CA SER A 133 -3.29 7.22 -15.74
C SER A 133 -3.28 5.69 -15.73
N PHE A 134 -4.09 5.07 -16.60
CA PHE A 134 -4.23 3.62 -16.62
C PHE A 134 -2.90 2.89 -16.82
N ASN A 135 -2.01 3.46 -17.63
CA ASN A 135 -0.69 2.91 -17.94
C ASN A 135 0.32 3.00 -16.78
N GLU A 136 -0.02 3.71 -15.71
CA GLU A 136 0.77 3.81 -14.48
C GLU A 136 0.23 2.87 -13.36
N THR A 137 -0.77 2.05 -13.68
CA THR A 137 -1.44 1.10 -12.77
C THR A 137 -1.08 -0.34 -13.11
N GLY A 138 -1.55 -1.29 -12.30
CA GLY A 138 -1.50 -2.72 -12.62
C GLY A 138 -2.60 -3.17 -13.59
N GLY A 139 -3.46 -2.28 -14.09
CA GLY A 139 -4.47 -2.61 -15.10
C GLY A 139 -5.38 -3.77 -14.69
N ARG A 140 -6.07 -3.65 -13.55
CA ARG A 140 -6.94 -4.72 -13.03
C ARG A 140 -8.16 -4.94 -13.93
N TYR A 141 -8.15 -6.02 -14.69
CA TYR A 141 -9.35 -6.58 -15.30
C TYR A 141 -9.84 -7.79 -14.51
N GLU A 142 -11.12 -8.11 -14.63
CA GLU A 142 -11.69 -9.31 -14.00
C GLU A 142 -11.09 -10.60 -14.58
N LYS A 143 -10.70 -10.58 -15.86
CA LYS A 143 -10.21 -11.77 -16.57
C LYS A 143 -8.88 -11.46 -17.26
N GLN A 144 -7.92 -12.38 -17.15
CA GLN A 144 -6.60 -12.25 -17.78
C GLN A 144 -6.69 -12.02 -19.30
N LYS A 145 -7.67 -12.65 -19.97
CA LYS A 145 -7.90 -12.47 -21.40
C LYS A 145 -8.21 -11.01 -21.78
N ASP A 146 -8.81 -10.24 -20.86
CA ASP A 146 -9.17 -8.85 -21.13
C ASP A 146 -7.92 -7.96 -21.09
N ILE A 147 -6.92 -8.31 -20.26
CA ILE A 147 -5.58 -7.69 -20.31
C ILE A 147 -4.93 -7.97 -21.66
N SER A 148 -4.88 -9.24 -22.09
CA SER A 148 -4.29 -9.60 -23.37
C SER A 148 -4.97 -8.91 -24.54
N ASN A 149 -6.31 -8.85 -24.56
CA ASN A 149 -7.08 -8.14 -25.58
C ASN A 149 -6.86 -6.63 -25.54
N PHE A 150 -6.72 -6.03 -24.35
CA PHE A 150 -6.43 -4.60 -24.24
C PHE A 150 -5.08 -4.27 -24.89
N LEU A 151 -4.07 -5.10 -24.64
CA LEU A 151 -2.71 -4.91 -25.16
C LEU A 151 -2.60 -5.07 -26.69
N THR A 152 -3.57 -5.72 -27.36
CA THR A 152 -3.58 -5.83 -28.83
C THR A 152 -4.21 -4.62 -29.53
N TYR A 153 -4.90 -3.74 -28.80
CA TYR A 153 -5.49 -2.55 -29.41
C TYR A 153 -4.43 -1.50 -29.78
N PRO A 154 -4.68 -0.66 -30.80
CA PRO A 154 -3.84 0.50 -31.10
C PRO A 154 -3.75 1.47 -29.89
N PRO A 155 -2.64 2.22 -29.73
CA PRO A 155 -2.41 3.11 -28.58
C PRO A 155 -3.56 4.09 -28.29
N ASP A 156 -4.17 4.70 -29.32
CA ASP A 156 -5.27 5.65 -29.12
C ASP A 156 -6.51 4.98 -28.52
N LYS A 157 -6.81 3.75 -28.94
CA LYS A 157 -7.92 2.97 -28.41
C LYS A 157 -7.62 2.50 -26.98
N GLN A 158 -6.38 2.11 -26.68
CA GLN A 158 -5.95 1.80 -25.32
C GLN A 158 -6.13 3.00 -24.40
N LYS A 159 -5.74 4.20 -24.84
CA LYS A 159 -5.91 5.44 -24.07
C LYS A 159 -7.39 5.70 -23.74
N ILE A 160 -8.28 5.65 -24.74
CA ILE A 160 -9.72 5.89 -24.53
C ILE A 160 -10.31 4.89 -23.53
N ILE A 161 -9.97 3.61 -23.65
CA ILE A 161 -10.48 2.56 -22.75
C ILE A 161 -9.90 2.76 -21.34
N GLY A 162 -8.59 3.00 -21.24
CA GLY A 162 -7.90 3.21 -19.97
C GLY A 162 -8.44 4.43 -19.22
N ASP A 163 -8.64 5.56 -19.90
CA ASP A 163 -9.22 6.78 -19.33
C ASP A 163 -10.62 6.52 -18.76
N ARG A 164 -11.45 5.74 -19.47
CA ARG A 164 -12.78 5.34 -19.00
C ARG A 164 -12.71 4.46 -17.74
N ILE A 165 -11.78 3.51 -17.70
CA ILE A 165 -11.60 2.61 -16.55
C ILE A 165 -11.13 3.40 -15.32
N VAL A 166 -10.11 4.24 -15.48
CA VAL A 166 -9.59 5.08 -14.39
C VAL A 166 -10.66 6.03 -13.89
N SER A 167 -11.42 6.67 -14.79
CA SER A 167 -12.53 7.54 -14.39
C SER A 167 -13.58 6.80 -13.53
N HIS A 168 -13.91 5.57 -13.90
CA HIS A 168 -14.81 4.75 -13.11
C HIS A 168 -14.25 4.43 -11.72
N TRP A 169 -13.00 3.95 -11.63
CA TRP A 169 -12.34 3.68 -10.35
C TRP A 169 -12.22 4.93 -9.48
N ASP A 170 -11.87 6.06 -10.08
CA ASP A 170 -11.69 7.32 -9.37
C ASP A 170 -13.01 7.83 -8.76
N ASN A 171 -14.10 7.71 -9.50
CA ASN A 171 -15.43 8.06 -9.00
C ASN A 171 -15.85 7.18 -7.82
N GLU A 172 -15.50 5.89 -7.82
CA GLU A 172 -15.74 5.03 -6.65
C GLU A 172 -14.93 5.48 -5.43
N TYR A 173 -13.65 5.81 -5.63
CA TYR A 173 -12.81 6.34 -4.55
C TYR A 173 -13.34 7.68 -4.02
N LEU A 174 -13.83 8.55 -4.90
CA LEU A 174 -14.44 9.81 -4.51
C LEU A 174 -15.75 9.61 -3.74
N ALA A 175 -16.56 8.63 -4.11
CA ALA A 175 -17.76 8.28 -3.34
C ALA A 175 -17.38 7.75 -1.95
N LYS A 176 -16.34 6.90 -1.86
CA LYS A 176 -15.83 6.37 -0.60
C LYS A 176 -15.25 7.48 0.29
N SER A 177 -14.51 8.44 -0.25
CA SER A 177 -13.90 9.52 0.54
C SER A 177 -14.93 10.42 1.23
N LYS A 178 -16.11 10.59 0.63
CA LYS A 178 -17.22 11.34 1.23
C LYS A 178 -17.80 10.64 2.47
N LYS A 179 -17.81 9.31 2.47
CA LYS A 179 -18.34 8.50 3.58
C LYS A 179 -17.29 8.17 4.63
N TRP A 180 -16.06 7.89 4.19
CA TRP A 180 -14.93 7.54 5.05
C TRP A 180 -13.75 8.47 4.76
N SER A 181 -13.87 9.70 5.28
CA SER A 181 -12.95 10.81 4.97
C SER A 181 -11.63 10.79 5.73
N CYS A 182 -11.43 9.84 6.65
CA CYS A 182 -10.24 9.80 7.49
C CYS A 182 -8.98 9.57 6.68
N PHE A 183 -7.92 10.25 7.09
CA PHE A 183 -6.63 10.23 6.41
C PHE A 183 -5.52 10.11 7.46
N VAL A 184 -4.78 9.01 7.40
CA VAL A 184 -3.73 8.67 8.35
C VAL A 184 -2.39 9.01 7.71
N ILE A 185 -1.54 9.66 8.47
CA ILE A 185 -0.19 10.05 8.08
C ILE A 185 0.78 9.27 8.96
N SER A 186 1.78 8.69 8.32
CA SER A 186 2.76 7.82 8.98
C SER A 186 4.18 8.21 8.62
N LYS A 187 5.14 7.61 9.30
CA LYS A 187 6.56 7.66 8.93
C LYS A 187 7.11 6.24 8.82
N PRO A 188 8.07 5.98 7.92
CA PRO A 188 8.68 4.66 7.81
C PRO A 188 9.63 4.40 8.98
N ILE A 189 9.51 3.20 9.57
CA ILE A 189 10.55 2.56 10.38
C ILE A 189 11.43 1.70 9.44
N PHE A 190 10.79 1.06 8.47
CA PHE A 190 11.42 0.32 7.39
C PHE A 190 10.59 0.52 6.12
N MET A 191 11.25 0.63 4.97
CA MET A 191 10.60 0.64 3.66
C MET A 191 11.59 0.19 2.58
N ASN A 192 11.23 -0.82 1.79
CA ASN A 192 11.99 -1.25 0.61
C ASN A 192 11.02 -1.61 -0.51
N LEU A 193 11.02 -0.79 -1.58
CA LEU A 193 10.07 -0.89 -2.68
C LEU A 193 10.65 -1.58 -3.93
N THR A 194 11.92 -1.96 -3.88
CA THR A 194 12.68 -2.46 -5.03
C THR A 194 13.04 -3.93 -4.86
N ASP A 195 13.66 -4.28 -3.74
CA ASP A 195 13.99 -5.67 -3.40
C ASP A 195 13.64 -5.98 -1.93
N PRO A 196 12.35 -6.00 -1.58
CA PRO A 196 11.88 -6.23 -0.22
C PRO A 196 12.21 -7.65 0.27
N PRO A 197 12.40 -7.86 1.59
CA PRO A 197 12.61 -9.19 2.17
C PRO A 197 11.49 -10.20 1.82
N ILE A 198 11.90 -11.44 1.52
CA ILE A 198 10.99 -12.55 1.20
C ILE A 198 10.52 -13.25 2.48
N LEU A 199 9.22 -13.50 2.57
CA LEU A 199 8.59 -14.42 3.53
C LEU A 199 8.00 -15.61 2.79
N THR A 200 8.51 -16.80 3.11
CA THR A 200 8.00 -18.08 2.58
C THR A 200 6.78 -18.56 3.38
N ASP A 201 6.10 -19.60 2.87
CA ASP A 201 5.04 -20.26 3.65
C ASP A 201 5.54 -20.82 4.99
N GLN A 202 6.78 -21.31 5.04
CA GLN A 202 7.37 -21.82 6.27
C GLN A 202 7.57 -20.69 7.29
N ASP A 203 7.98 -19.51 6.85
CA ASP A 203 8.11 -18.33 7.72
C ASP A 203 6.75 -17.90 8.27
N ILE A 204 5.73 -17.85 7.41
CA ILE A 204 4.35 -17.55 7.83
C ILE A 204 3.86 -18.56 8.87
N LEU A 205 4.09 -19.86 8.66
CA LEU A 205 3.74 -20.90 9.63
C LEU A 205 4.53 -20.75 10.94
N ASN A 206 5.82 -20.43 10.86
CA ASN A 206 6.66 -20.24 12.04
C ASN A 206 6.21 -19.05 12.89
N ILE A 207 5.86 -17.93 12.26
CA ILE A 207 5.43 -16.69 12.91
C ILE A 207 4.01 -16.81 13.46
N PHE A 208 3.07 -17.25 12.62
CA PHE A 208 1.64 -17.17 12.92
C PHE A 208 1.03 -18.48 13.40
N LYS A 209 1.77 -19.59 13.32
CA LYS A 209 1.32 -20.96 13.62
C LYS A 209 0.17 -21.46 12.74
N LYS A 210 -0.18 -20.71 11.68
CA LYS A 210 -1.22 -21.05 10.70
C LYS A 210 -1.06 -20.21 9.43
N LYS A 211 -1.72 -20.62 8.36
CA LYS A 211 -1.90 -19.77 7.17
C LYS A 211 -2.64 -18.50 7.54
N ILE A 212 -2.23 -17.37 6.96
CA ILE A 212 -2.85 -16.07 7.21
C ILE A 212 -3.86 -15.71 6.12
N ASN A 213 -4.95 -15.08 6.53
CA ASN A 213 -5.84 -14.36 5.62
C ASN A 213 -5.70 -12.87 5.91
N THR A 214 -5.34 -12.10 4.89
CA THR A 214 -5.05 -10.66 4.98
C THR A 214 -6.16 -9.78 4.37
N ARG A 215 -7.32 -10.37 4.03
CA ARG A 215 -8.51 -9.63 3.56
C ARG A 215 -9.10 -8.70 4.63
N THR A 216 -8.81 -8.95 5.90
CA THR A 216 -9.03 -7.99 6.99
C THR A 216 -7.69 -7.74 7.67
N PRO A 217 -7.30 -6.48 7.92
CA PRO A 217 -6.04 -6.18 8.57
C PRO A 217 -5.93 -6.86 9.94
N LYS A 218 -5.00 -7.82 10.05
CA LYS A 218 -4.84 -8.64 11.23
C LYS A 218 -4.18 -7.82 12.34
N LYS A 219 -4.67 -7.90 13.57
CA LYS A 219 -3.95 -7.39 14.74
C LYS A 219 -2.80 -8.35 15.07
N LEU A 220 -1.60 -7.82 15.19
CA LEU A 220 -0.40 -8.58 15.57
C LEU A 220 -0.16 -8.48 17.07
N THR A 221 0.33 -9.58 17.64
CA THR A 221 1.02 -9.58 18.93
C THR A 221 2.40 -8.94 18.79
N VAL A 222 2.98 -8.50 19.91
CA VAL A 222 4.36 -8.00 19.94
C VAL A 222 5.34 -9.08 19.46
N HIS A 223 5.12 -10.34 19.83
CA HIS A 223 5.98 -11.44 19.40
C HIS A 223 5.93 -11.66 17.88
N GLU A 224 4.73 -11.74 17.29
CA GLU A 224 4.57 -11.86 15.82
C GLU A 224 5.25 -10.68 15.11
N PHE A 225 5.06 -9.45 15.62
CA PHE A 225 5.71 -8.26 15.08
C PHE A 225 7.24 -8.33 15.15
N THR A 226 7.80 -8.70 16.30
CA THR A 226 9.26 -8.83 16.48
C THR A 226 9.85 -9.86 15.51
N GLN A 227 9.17 -10.98 15.23
CA GLN A 227 9.66 -11.94 14.25
C GLN A 227 9.64 -11.39 12.83
N ILE A 228 8.59 -10.66 12.44
CA ILE A 228 8.50 -9.99 11.14
C ILE A 228 9.57 -8.90 11.00
N ALA A 229 9.76 -8.08 12.03
CA ALA A 229 10.70 -6.97 12.05
C ALA A 229 12.14 -7.42 11.77
N LYS A 230 12.52 -8.63 12.19
CA LYS A 230 13.85 -9.21 11.89
C LYS A 230 14.11 -9.38 10.40
N PHE A 231 13.11 -9.77 9.61
CA PHE A 231 13.26 -9.85 8.14
C PHE A 231 13.52 -8.48 7.52
N ALA A 232 13.05 -7.42 8.16
CA ALA A 232 13.26 -6.03 7.76
C ALA A 232 14.52 -5.41 8.39
N ASP A 233 15.39 -6.21 9.00
CA ASP A 233 16.56 -5.74 9.76
C ASP A 233 16.21 -4.70 10.83
N VAL A 234 15.01 -4.77 11.42
CA VAL A 234 14.57 -3.89 12.51
C VAL A 234 14.64 -4.64 13.84
N ASN A 235 15.47 -4.14 14.76
CA ASN A 235 15.52 -4.61 16.13
C ASN A 235 14.53 -3.83 16.98
N PHE A 236 13.37 -4.44 17.27
CA PHE A 236 12.34 -3.80 18.08
C PHE A 236 12.66 -3.91 19.58
N ILE A 237 12.87 -2.75 20.21
CA ILE A 237 13.16 -2.65 21.64
C ILE A 237 12.00 -1.95 22.33
N ARG A 238 11.36 -2.66 23.27
CA ARG A 238 10.37 -2.08 24.16
C ARG A 238 11.01 -1.86 25.54
N PRO A 239 11.39 -0.61 25.88
CA PRO A 239 11.92 -0.34 27.21
C PRO A 239 10.83 -0.62 28.25
N ASN A 240 11.27 -1.16 29.39
CA ASN A 240 10.43 -1.39 30.56
C ASN A 240 9.79 -0.09 31.08
#